data_AF-A0A1I7EK77-F1
#
_entry.id   AF-A0A1I7EK77-F1
#
_cell.length_a   1.000
_cell.length_b   1.000
_cell.length_c   1.000
_cell.angle_alpha   90.00
_cell.angle_beta   90.00
_cell.angle_gamma   90.00
#
_symmetry.space_group_name_H-M   'P 1'
#
loop_
_entity.id
_entity.type
_entity.pdbx_description
1 polymer ?
#
loop_
_entity_poly.entity_id
_entity_poly.type
_entity_poly.pdbx_seq_one_letter_code
_entity_poly.pdbx_strand_id
1 'polypeptide(L)'
;MRPESATRFDEQFAPRIAEAIAACFATTVHTEVLPYGGHGHPTRVRIHATPIEDLRHYAHPLNLYLTWDSDEIERLMGPEGPSRFAGYLAALPRKLEAWRHVRELDFISHTQAEPTVLLGGLDFES
;
A
#
# COMPACT_ATOMS: atom_id res chain seq x y z
N MET A 1 -15.91 -8.41 6.50
CA MET A 1 -15.03 -9.35 5.78
C MET A 1 -15.08 -10.73 6.43
N ARG A 2 -15.15 -11.79 5.62
CA ARG A 2 -15.09 -13.19 6.02
C ARG A 2 -13.64 -13.61 6.32
N PRO A 3 -13.38 -14.50 7.29
CA PRO A 3 -12.03 -14.97 7.59
C PRO A 3 -11.31 -15.58 6.37
N GLU A 4 -12.03 -16.36 5.55
CA GLU A 4 -11.48 -16.96 4.34
C GLU A 4 -11.02 -15.91 3.31
N SER A 5 -11.80 -14.84 3.15
CA SER A 5 -11.44 -13.71 2.28
C SER A 5 -10.19 -13.01 2.79
N ALA A 6 -10.05 -12.85 4.11
CA ALA A 6 -8.88 -12.25 4.75
C ALA A 6 -7.62 -13.11 4.52
N THR A 7 -7.69 -14.42 4.82
CA THR A 7 -6.59 -15.36 4.57
C THR A 7 -6.18 -15.35 3.11
N ARG A 8 -7.15 -15.42 2.19
CA ARG A 8 -6.86 -15.39 0.76
C ARG A 8 -6.24 -14.07 0.32
N PHE A 9 -6.69 -12.95 0.87
CA PHE A 9 -6.11 -11.64 0.60
C PHE A 9 -4.64 -11.57 1.06
N ASP A 10 -4.36 -12.04 2.27
CA ASP A 10 -3.00 -12.11 2.85
C ASP A 10 -2.06 -12.99 2.02
N GLU A 11 -2.53 -14.12 1.53
CA GLU A 11 -1.69 -15.10 0.83
C GLU A 11 -1.52 -14.78 -0.66
N GLN A 12 -2.56 -14.26 -1.33
CA GLN A 12 -2.59 -14.19 -2.79
C GLN A 12 -2.51 -12.77 -3.34
N PHE A 13 -2.96 -11.76 -2.59
CA PHE A 13 -3.11 -10.40 -3.11
C PHE A 13 -2.12 -9.43 -2.48
N ALA A 14 -2.05 -9.38 -1.14
CA ALA A 14 -1.18 -8.44 -0.43
C ALA A 14 0.31 -8.56 -0.81
N PRO A 15 0.90 -9.77 -0.98
CA PRO A 15 2.30 -9.91 -1.41
C PRO A 15 2.52 -9.33 -2.81
N ARG A 16 1.60 -9.57 -3.73
CA ARG A 16 1.68 -9.06 -5.11
C ARG A 16 1.51 -7.54 -5.18
N ILE A 17 0.69 -6.97 -4.29
CA ILE A 17 0.60 -5.51 -4.14
C ILE A 17 1.93 -4.96 -3.63
N ALA A 18 2.50 -5.56 -2.58
CA ALA A 18 3.77 -5.13 -2.03
C ALA A 18 4.88 -5.20 -3.09
N GLU A 19 4.98 -6.30 -3.84
CA GLU A 19 5.92 -6.46 -4.95
C GLU A 19 5.72 -5.40 -6.06
N ALA A 20 4.48 -5.16 -6.47
CA ALA A 20 4.19 -4.16 -7.50
C ALA A 20 4.53 -2.73 -7.04
N ILE A 21 4.29 -2.42 -5.77
CA ILE A 21 4.69 -1.14 -5.15
C ILE A 21 6.21 -1.06 -5.08
N ALA A 22 6.91 -2.09 -4.61
CA ALA A 22 8.37 -2.11 -4.55
C ALA A 22 8.99 -1.89 -5.93
N ALA A 23 8.41 -2.51 -6.97
CA ALA A 23 8.85 -2.33 -8.35
C ALA A 23 8.69 -0.89 -8.89
N CYS A 24 7.88 -0.05 -8.23
CA CYS A 24 7.76 1.37 -8.59
C CYS A 24 8.94 2.21 -8.06
N PHE A 25 9.76 1.68 -7.17
CA PHE A 25 10.84 2.40 -6.50
C PHE A 25 12.21 1.82 -6.80
N ALA A 26 13.25 2.60 -6.50
CA ALA A 26 14.62 2.08 -6.42
C ALA A 26 14.76 1.11 -5.22
N THR A 27 15.86 0.37 -5.16
CA THR A 27 16.15 -0.66 -4.14
C THR A 27 16.17 -0.18 -2.68
N THR A 28 16.02 1.13 -2.45
CA THR A 28 16.07 1.80 -1.16
C THR A 28 14.71 1.98 -0.49
N VAL A 29 13.61 1.77 -1.21
CA VAL A 29 12.26 1.74 -0.63
C VAL A 29 11.83 0.30 -0.41
N HIS A 30 11.38 0.01 0.80
CA HIS A 30 10.98 -1.32 1.22
C HIS A 30 9.48 -1.40 1.39
N THR A 31 8.92 -2.56 1.03
CA THR A 31 7.52 -2.89 1.26
C THR A 31 7.38 -4.12 2.12
N GLU A 32 6.50 -4.08 3.10
CA GLU A 32 6.24 -5.17 4.03
C GLU A 32 4.73 -5.45 4.10
N VAL A 33 4.34 -6.71 4.01
CA VAL A 33 2.96 -7.13 4.26
C VAL A 33 2.79 -7.43 5.75
N LEU A 34 1.84 -6.77 6.37
CA LEU A 34 1.37 -7.05 7.72
C LEU A 34 0.04 -7.78 7.61
N PRO A 35 -0.02 -9.11 7.84
CA PRO A 35 -1.21 -9.91 7.61
C PRO A 35 -2.34 -9.57 8.58
N TYR A 36 -3.53 -10.09 8.29
CA TYR A 36 -4.72 -9.94 9.10
C TYR A 36 -4.50 -10.52 10.51
N GLY A 37 -4.57 -9.66 11.53
CA GLY A 37 -4.36 -10.02 12.93
C GLY A 37 -5.64 -10.28 13.72
N GLY A 38 -6.79 -10.39 13.05
CA GLY A 38 -8.11 -10.46 13.69
C GLY A 38 -8.87 -9.13 13.65
N HIS A 39 -10.02 -9.08 14.32
CA HIS A 39 -10.87 -7.88 14.34
C HIS A 39 -10.11 -6.65 14.85
N GLY A 40 -10.17 -5.55 14.10
CA GLY A 40 -9.41 -4.32 14.39
C GLY A 40 -7.98 -4.30 13.84
N HIS A 41 -7.50 -5.41 13.27
CA HIS A 41 -6.17 -5.54 12.70
C HIS A 41 -6.26 -6.00 11.23
N PRO A 42 -6.71 -5.12 10.31
CA PRO A 42 -6.78 -5.45 8.89
C PRO A 42 -5.38 -5.72 8.31
N THR A 43 -5.34 -6.47 7.22
CA THR A 43 -4.16 -6.58 6.38
C THR A 43 -3.68 -5.21 5.96
N ARG A 44 -2.38 -4.98 6.07
CA ARG A 44 -1.71 -3.73 5.70
C ARG A 44 -0.52 -4.00 4.81
N VAL A 45 -0.26 -3.08 3.88
CA VAL A 45 1.06 -2.98 3.24
C VAL A 45 1.74 -1.73 3.77
N ARG A 46 2.92 -1.91 4.35
CA ARG A 46 3.78 -0.82 4.81
C ARG A 46 4.78 -0.49 3.71
N ILE A 47 4.99 0.80 3.44
CA ILE A 47 6.05 1.34 2.60
C ILE A 47 6.95 2.17 3.50
N HIS A 48 8.24 1.83 3.55
CA HIS A 48 9.18 2.56 4.39
C HIS A 48 10.57 2.62 3.79
N ALA A 49 11.33 3.65 4.17
CA ALA A 49 12.69 3.85 3.73
C ALA A 49 13.47 4.70 4.72
N THR A 50 14.78 4.52 4.77
CA THR A 50 15.67 5.39 5.54
C THR A 50 15.87 6.71 4.79
N PRO A 51 15.83 7.87 5.47
CA PRO A 51 16.04 9.17 4.85
C PRO A 51 17.37 9.23 4.11
N ILE A 52 17.39 9.93 2.97
CA ILE A 52 18.63 10.34 2.32
C ILE A 52 18.96 11.73 2.87
N GLU A 53 19.95 11.82 3.77
CA GLU A 53 20.24 13.04 4.52
C GLU A 53 20.49 14.27 3.63
N ASP A 54 21.24 14.10 2.53
CA ASP A 54 21.56 15.20 1.61
C ASP A 54 20.34 15.72 0.83
N LEU A 55 19.26 14.94 0.78
CA LEU A 55 18.02 15.26 0.07
C LEU A 55 16.86 15.54 1.01
N ARG A 56 17.07 15.47 2.33
CA ARG A 56 16.01 15.51 3.36
C ARG A 56 15.12 16.75 3.17
N HIS A 57 13.85 16.51 2.86
CA HIS A 57 12.85 17.58 2.72
C HIS A 57 11.98 17.73 3.97
N TYR A 58 11.57 16.61 4.57
CA TYR A 58 10.75 16.58 5.78
C TYR A 58 11.48 15.99 7.00
N ALA A 59 10.89 16.18 8.19
CA ALA A 59 11.47 15.78 9.46
C ALA A 59 11.45 14.27 9.70
N HIS A 60 10.45 13.55 9.16
CA HIS A 60 10.22 12.14 9.47
C HIS A 60 10.62 11.23 8.31
N PRO A 61 11.14 10.02 8.59
CA PRO A 61 11.40 9.02 7.56
C PRO A 61 10.10 8.53 6.92
N LEU A 62 10.20 8.07 5.68
CA LEU A 62 9.07 7.45 4.98
C LEU A 62 8.55 6.24 5.77
N ASN A 63 7.28 6.31 6.16
CA ASN A 63 6.56 5.30 6.92
C ASN A 63 5.05 5.42 6.65
N LEU A 64 4.62 4.77 5.57
CA LEU A 64 3.26 4.79 5.04
C LEU A 64 2.61 3.42 5.17
N TYR A 65 1.35 3.38 5.60
CA TYR A 65 0.52 2.17 5.63
C TYR A 65 -0.65 2.30 4.68
N LEU A 66 -0.90 1.24 3.91
CA LEU A 66 -2.06 1.10 3.04
C LEU A 66 -3.03 0.07 3.62
N THR A 67 -4.32 0.39 3.59
CA THR A 67 -5.41 -0.54 3.91
C THR A 67 -6.52 -0.41 2.89
N TRP A 68 -7.17 -1.54 2.57
CA TRP A 68 -8.28 -1.59 1.63
C TRP A 68 -9.60 -1.73 2.36
N ASP A 69 -10.65 -1.24 1.71
CA ASP A 69 -12.00 -1.45 2.19
C ASP A 69 -12.35 -2.95 2.18
N SER A 70 -13.05 -3.39 3.23
CA SER A 70 -13.41 -4.80 3.39
C SER A 70 -14.36 -5.29 2.30
N ASP A 71 -15.28 -4.45 1.84
CA ASP A 71 -16.23 -4.82 0.79
C ASP A 71 -15.51 -4.89 -0.57
N GLU A 72 -14.50 -4.05 -0.78
CA GLU A 72 -13.62 -4.12 -1.95
C GLU A 72 -12.80 -5.41 -1.99
N ILE A 73 -12.29 -5.87 -0.84
CA ILE A 73 -11.62 -7.19 -0.73
C ILE A 73 -12.62 -8.32 -1.04
N GLU A 74 -13.85 -8.25 -0.54
CA GLU A 74 -14.86 -9.27 -0.85
C GLU A 74 -15.20 -9.30 -2.35
N ARG A 75 -15.25 -8.15 -3.01
CA ARG A 75 -15.47 -8.06 -4.47
C ARG A 75 -14.35 -8.74 -5.26
N LEU A 76 -13.11 -8.70 -4.78
CA LEU A 76 -11.99 -9.43 -5.41
C LEU A 76 -12.17 -10.96 -5.41
N MET A 77 -13.03 -11.50 -4.54
CA MET A 77 -13.31 -12.93 -4.51
C MET A 77 -14.31 -13.36 -5.58
N GLY A 78 -14.98 -12.41 -6.24
CA GLY A 78 -15.94 -12.66 -7.30
C GLY A 78 -15.29 -12.93 -8.68
N PRO A 79 -16.12 -13.24 -9.71
CA PRO A 79 -15.65 -13.60 -11.05
C PRO A 79 -14.80 -12.51 -11.73
N GLU A 80 -15.10 -11.23 -11.48
CA GLU A 80 -14.38 -10.09 -12.04
C GLU A 80 -13.13 -9.69 -11.24
N GLY A 81 -12.92 -10.31 -10.08
CA GLY A 81 -11.84 -10.00 -9.16
C GLY A 81 -10.44 -10.05 -9.79
N PRO A 82 -10.08 -11.08 -10.58
CA PRO A 82 -8.78 -11.13 -11.25
C PRO A 82 -8.53 -9.95 -12.19
N SER A 83 -9.53 -9.54 -12.97
CA SER A 83 -9.42 -8.39 -13.89
C SER A 83 -9.34 -7.06 -13.13
N ARG A 84 -10.17 -6.88 -12.10
CA ARG A 84 -10.13 -5.70 -11.22
C ARG A 84 -8.77 -5.57 -10.56
N PHE A 85 -8.24 -6.66 -10.01
CA PHE A 85 -6.92 -6.67 -9.38
C PHE A 85 -5.79 -6.36 -10.37
N ALA A 86 -5.82 -6.94 -11.57
CA ALA A 86 -4.83 -6.64 -12.61
C ALA A 86 -4.87 -5.15 -13.03
N GLY A 87 -6.07 -4.58 -13.18
CA GLY A 87 -6.26 -3.16 -13.45
C GLY A 87 -5.70 -2.27 -12.34
N TYR A 88 -5.99 -2.62 -11.09
CA TYR A 88 -5.43 -1.93 -9.92
C TYR A 88 -3.90 -1.96 -9.90
N LEU A 89 -3.28 -3.13 -10.12
CA LEU A 89 -1.81 -3.24 -10.17
C LEU A 89 -1.21 -2.36 -11.28
N ALA A 90 -1.84 -2.31 -12.45
CA ALA A 90 -1.40 -1.44 -13.55
C ALA A 90 -1.55 0.06 -13.22
N ALA A 91 -2.52 0.43 -12.37
CA ALA A 91 -2.77 1.81 -11.95
C ALA A 91 -1.92 2.28 -10.75
N LEU A 92 -1.25 1.37 -10.03
CA LEU A 92 -0.47 1.67 -8.83
C LEU A 92 0.53 2.82 -9.00
N PRO A 93 1.35 2.90 -10.07
CA PRO A 93 2.29 4.01 -10.23
C PRO A 93 1.60 5.38 -10.23
N ARG A 94 0.46 5.49 -10.93
CA ARG A 94 -0.33 6.73 -10.98
C ARG A 94 -0.98 7.04 -9.63
N LYS A 95 -1.46 6.02 -8.91
CA LYS A 95 -2.06 6.20 -7.57
C LYS A 95 -1.01 6.66 -6.55
N LEU A 96 0.19 6.07 -6.56
CA LEU A 96 1.30 6.46 -5.69
C LEU A 96 1.68 7.94 -5.92
N GLU A 97 1.78 8.35 -7.18
CA GLU A 97 2.04 9.75 -7.55
C GLU A 97 0.94 10.68 -7.07
N ALA A 98 -0.34 10.29 -7.21
CA ALA A 98 -1.45 11.08 -6.68
C ALA A 98 -1.38 11.21 -5.15
N TRP A 99 -1.07 10.14 -4.42
CA TRP A 99 -0.96 10.17 -2.96
C TRP A 99 0.21 11.04 -2.48
N ARG A 100 1.31 11.08 -3.23
CA ARG A 100 2.46 11.94 -2.96
C ARG A 100 2.05 13.39 -2.69
N HIS A 101 1.20 13.92 -3.57
CA HIS A 101 0.77 15.32 -3.51
C HIS A 101 -0.23 15.63 -2.39
N VAL A 102 -1.05 14.66 -1.99
CA VAL A 102 -2.13 14.89 -1.01
C VAL A 102 -1.68 14.59 0.43
N ARG A 103 -0.50 13.99 0.62
CA ARG A 103 -0.03 13.50 1.93
C ARG A 103 1.37 13.96 2.31
N GLU A 104 1.91 14.94 1.60
CA GLU A 104 3.24 15.51 1.87
C GLU A 104 4.30 14.40 2.02
N LEU A 105 4.26 13.46 1.07
CA LEU A 105 5.22 12.37 0.99
C LEU A 105 6.30 12.75 -0.01
N ASP A 106 7.54 12.46 0.31
CA ASP A 106 8.65 12.59 -0.61
C ASP A 106 9.38 11.25 -0.74
N PHE A 107 9.05 10.52 -1.82
CA PHE A 107 9.69 9.26 -2.17
C PHE A 107 11.12 9.43 -2.70
N ILE A 108 11.56 10.65 -3.06
CA ILE A 108 12.93 10.91 -3.54
C ILE A 108 13.86 11.06 -2.33
N SER A 109 13.48 11.84 -1.32
CA SER A 109 14.28 12.00 -0.10
C SER A 109 14.04 10.93 0.96
N HIS A 110 13.05 10.06 0.74
CA HIS A 110 12.53 9.09 1.71
C HIS A 110 12.05 9.75 3.00
N THR A 111 11.36 10.89 2.88
CA THR A 111 10.83 11.61 4.03
C THR A 111 9.36 11.98 3.87
N GLN A 112 8.70 12.30 4.97
CA GLN A 112 7.30 12.72 5.03
C GLN A 112 7.07 13.71 6.17
N ALA A 113 6.02 14.52 6.06
CA ALA A 113 5.69 15.57 7.03
C ALA A 113 5.24 15.04 8.39
N GLU A 114 4.57 13.89 8.42
CA GLU A 114 4.02 13.27 9.64
C GLU A 114 4.84 12.04 10.07
N PRO A 115 4.90 11.67 11.36
CA PRO A 115 5.64 10.47 11.81
C PRO A 115 5.13 9.15 11.20
N THR A 116 3.85 9.09 10.83
CA THR A 116 3.22 7.93 10.20
C THR A 116 2.04 8.41 9.36
N VAL A 117 1.94 7.90 8.13
CA VAL A 117 0.78 8.15 7.27
C VAL A 117 0.01 6.85 7.09
N LEU A 118 -1.32 6.94 7.20
CA LEU A 118 -2.23 5.84 6.90
C LEU A 118 -3.16 6.25 5.75
N LEU A 119 -3.17 5.45 4.69
CA LEU A 119 -4.17 5.52 3.64
C LEU A 119 -5.20 4.42 3.86
N GLY A 120 -6.33 4.86 4.41
CA GLY A 120 -7.51 4.08 4.78
C GLY A 120 -8.47 3.84 3.63
N GLY A 121 -9.12 2.68 3.61
CA GLY A 121 -10.32 2.44 2.80
C GLY A 121 -10.08 2.52 1.29
N LEU A 122 -8.92 2.06 0.83
CA LEU A 122 -8.58 2.05 -0.58
C LEU A 122 -9.44 1.05 -1.36
N ASP A 123 -9.77 1.41 -2.59
CA ASP A 123 -10.45 0.56 -3.57
C ASP A 123 -9.47 -0.15 -4.52
N PHE A 124 -10.02 -1.07 -5.33
CA PHE A 124 -9.32 -1.69 -6.45
C PHE A 124 -9.73 -1.12 -7.81
N GLU A 125 -10.19 0.13 -7.86
CA GLU A 125 -10.54 0.80 -9.11
C GLU A 125 -9.30 1.41 -9.76
N SER A 126 -9.28 1.50 -11.09
CA SER A 126 -8.11 2.02 -11.83
C SER A 126 -8.01 3.53 -11.73
#